data_AF-A0A8I1QG74-F1
#
_entry.id   AF-A0A8I1QG74-F1
#
_cell.length_a   1.000
_cell.length_b   1.000
_cell.length_c   1.000
_cell.angle_alpha   90.00
_cell.angle_beta   90.00
_cell.angle_gamma   90.00
#
_symmetry.space_group_name_H-M   'P 1'
#
loop_
_entity.id
_entity.type
_entity.pdbx_description
1 polymer ?
#
loop_
_entity_poly.entity_id
_entity_poly.type
_entity_poly.pdbx_seq_one_letter_code
_entity_poly.pdbx_strand_id
1 'polypeptide(L)'
;MRSASKLLPLVGALLLSLSVAAVPLRAADLGPTPLEAPATSVTLREALSRYLTLEMIRTTFDVVQREDLGAALEEQALRWRKAAPPAEALAELDQQLLSEASYYLVSLSYLVQVGGAAFPTDRAEMVYANDTTSKLDDLRRQLFEAVETGGDVLPVLVEAERIRALTEGYVSAPDDFGVFAEHDALLDGVLAKLKRGTPT
;
A
#
# COMPACT_ATOMS: atom_id res chain seq x y z
N MET A 1 53.25 -61.70 -11.88
CA MET A 1 53.45 -62.21 -10.51
C MET A 1 52.51 -61.50 -9.56
N ARG A 2 51.77 -62.30 -8.77
CA ARG A 2 51.19 -62.03 -7.43
C ARG A 2 50.22 -60.86 -7.21
N SER A 3 48.95 -61.26 -7.06
CA SER A 3 47.98 -60.76 -6.09
C SER A 3 48.48 -60.88 -4.64
N ALA A 4 48.07 -59.97 -3.75
CA ALA A 4 47.74 -60.17 -2.32
C ALA A 4 47.70 -58.80 -1.59
N SER A 5 46.54 -58.32 -1.13
CA SER A 5 45.97 -58.53 0.22
C SER A 5 46.27 -57.34 1.16
N LYS A 6 45.27 -56.47 1.42
CA LYS A 6 44.44 -56.41 2.65
C LYS A 6 45.23 -56.06 3.92
N LEU A 7 44.82 -54.98 4.60
CA LEU A 7 44.34 -54.95 5.99
C LEU A 7 44.16 -53.49 6.49
N LEU A 8 42.90 -53.04 6.61
CA LEU A 8 42.47 -52.17 7.73
C LEU A 8 42.62 -52.99 9.03
N PRO A 9 42.81 -52.40 10.24
CA PRO A 9 41.82 -51.47 10.83
C PRO A 9 42.41 -50.48 11.89
N LEU A 10 41.51 -49.83 12.65
CA LEU A 10 41.76 -49.18 13.97
C LEU A 10 42.52 -47.84 13.89
N VAL A 11 42.13 -46.72 14.50
CA VAL A 11 41.17 -46.34 15.55
C VAL A 11 40.90 -44.85 15.31
N GLY A 12 39.67 -44.39 15.46
CA GLY A 12 39.40 -42.95 15.50
C GLY A 12 38.01 -42.54 15.06
N ALA A 13 36.99 -43.36 15.34
CA ALA A 13 35.62 -42.90 15.44
C ALA A 13 35.54 -41.89 16.61
N LEU A 14 35.90 -40.64 16.33
CA LEU A 14 35.64 -39.52 17.23
C LEU A 14 34.50 -38.71 16.63
N LEU A 15 33.28 -39.16 16.96
CA LEU A 15 32.18 -38.30 17.39
C LEU A 15 31.96 -37.04 16.53
N LEU A 16 31.49 -37.24 15.29
CA LEU A 16 30.57 -36.32 14.63
C LEU A 16 29.17 -36.48 15.27
N SER A 17 29.11 -36.22 16.58
CA SER A 17 27.89 -36.00 17.34
C SER A 17 27.72 -34.49 17.54
N LEU A 18 27.49 -33.79 16.44
CA LEU A 18 26.88 -32.47 16.47
C LEU A 18 25.44 -32.67 16.05
N SER A 19 24.68 -33.16 17.03
CA SER A 19 23.34 -32.70 17.38
C SER A 19 22.64 -31.91 16.28
N VAL A 20 22.16 -32.61 15.24
CA VAL A 20 20.91 -32.22 14.60
C VAL A 20 19.85 -32.49 15.66
N ALA A 21 19.78 -31.58 16.64
CA ALA A 21 18.59 -31.42 17.43
C ALA A 21 17.51 -31.15 16.39
N ALA A 22 16.67 -32.15 16.18
CA ALA A 22 15.43 -32.02 15.47
C ALA A 22 14.70 -30.84 16.11
N VAL A 23 14.89 -29.65 15.54
CA VAL A 23 13.94 -28.57 15.69
C VAL A 23 12.67 -29.18 15.11
N PRO A 24 11.62 -29.41 15.90
CA PRO A 24 10.36 -29.76 15.30
C PRO A 24 10.06 -28.59 14.37
N LEU A 25 10.05 -28.87 13.07
CA LEU A 25 9.29 -28.13 12.09
C LEU A 25 7.84 -28.18 12.57
N ARG A 26 7.53 -27.34 13.57
CA ARG A 26 6.25 -26.69 13.59
C ARG A 26 6.28 -25.86 12.30
N ALA A 27 5.70 -26.44 11.25
CA ALA A 27 4.72 -25.67 10.52
C ALA A 27 3.87 -25.02 11.60
N ALA A 28 4.24 -23.78 11.96
CA ALA A 28 3.33 -22.90 12.64
C ALA A 28 2.24 -22.74 11.61
N ASP A 29 1.22 -23.58 11.78
CA ASP A 29 -0.15 -23.26 11.53
C ASP A 29 -0.33 -21.81 12.00
N LEU A 30 0.00 -20.87 11.11
CA LEU A 30 -0.37 -19.47 11.21
C LEU A 30 -1.87 -19.44 10.92
N GLY A 31 -2.63 -20.10 11.80
CA GLY A 31 -4.01 -19.70 12.02
C GLY A 31 -3.98 -18.21 12.33
N PRO A 32 -4.99 -17.45 11.86
CA PRO A 32 -5.01 -16.02 11.99
C PRO A 32 -4.75 -15.68 13.45
N THR A 33 -3.62 -15.04 13.72
CA THR A 33 -3.40 -14.43 15.02
C THR A 33 -4.48 -13.37 15.11
N PRO A 34 -5.40 -13.40 16.08
CA PRO A 34 -6.33 -12.30 16.25
C PRO A 34 -5.45 -11.12 16.65
N LEU A 35 -5.11 -10.28 15.67
CA LEU A 35 -4.85 -8.89 15.93
C LEU A 35 -6.17 -8.39 16.51
N GLU A 36 -6.21 -8.30 17.84
CA GLU A 36 -7.22 -7.52 18.52
C GLU A 36 -6.94 -6.07 18.10
N ALA A 37 -7.41 -5.74 16.90
CA ALA A 37 -7.33 -4.41 16.35
C ALA A 37 -8.03 -3.51 17.37
N PRO A 38 -7.42 -2.38 17.77
CA PRO A 38 -8.13 -1.42 18.58
C PRO A 38 -9.46 -1.14 17.88
N ALA A 39 -10.56 -1.26 18.61
CA ALA A 39 -11.88 -0.91 18.11
C ALA A 39 -11.98 0.62 17.96
N THR A 40 -11.20 1.20 17.06
CA THR A 40 -11.47 2.52 16.52
C THR A 40 -12.80 2.39 15.79
N SER A 41 -13.84 3.00 16.34
CA SER A 41 -15.15 3.08 15.70
C SER A 41 -15.03 4.02 14.50
N VAL A 42 -14.46 3.51 13.40
CA VAL A 42 -14.37 4.22 12.12
C VAL A 42 -15.79 4.52 11.65
N THR A 43 -16.08 5.78 11.41
CA THR A 43 -17.39 6.20 10.89
C THR A 43 -17.59 5.68 9.46
N LEU A 44 -18.84 5.57 9.02
CA LEU A 44 -19.13 5.17 7.63
C LEU A 44 -18.44 6.11 6.61
N ARG A 45 -18.35 7.41 6.91
CA ARG A 45 -17.68 8.39 6.05
C ARG A 45 -16.18 8.08 5.95
N GLU A 46 -15.51 7.83 7.07
CA GLU A 46 -14.08 7.52 7.09
C GLU A 46 -13.79 6.19 6.39
N ALA A 47 -14.60 5.16 6.62
CA ALA A 47 -14.46 3.88 5.93
C ALA A 47 -14.62 4.03 4.40
N LEU A 48 -15.62 4.81 3.95
CA LEU A 48 -15.84 5.09 2.53
C LEU A 48 -14.75 5.98 1.93
N SER A 49 -14.21 6.92 2.70
CA SER A 49 -13.06 7.74 2.30
C SER A 49 -11.85 6.87 2.02
N ARG A 50 -11.53 5.94 2.92
CA ARG A 50 -10.43 4.98 2.76
C ARG A 50 -10.65 4.06 1.56
N TYR A 51 -11.87 3.56 1.39
CA TYR A 51 -12.24 2.76 0.22
C TYR A 51 -12.07 3.53 -1.09
N LEU A 52 -12.61 4.75 -1.17
CA LEU A 52 -12.46 5.61 -2.35
C LEU A 52 -10.98 5.91 -2.65
N THR A 53 -10.21 6.18 -1.60
CA THR A 53 -8.77 6.43 -1.73
C THR A 53 -8.05 5.22 -2.35
N LEU A 54 -8.38 4.00 -1.92
CA LEU A 54 -7.82 2.78 -2.51
C LEU A 54 -8.20 2.63 -3.99
N GLU A 55 -9.47 2.83 -4.33
CA GLU A 55 -9.93 2.74 -5.72
C GLU A 55 -9.29 3.82 -6.60
N MET A 56 -9.05 5.02 -6.07
CA MET A 56 -8.32 6.06 -6.78
C MET A 56 -6.85 5.68 -7.02
N ILE A 57 -6.15 5.06 -6.06
CA ILE A 57 -4.81 4.50 -6.31
C ILE A 57 -4.86 3.50 -7.47
N ARG A 58 -5.87 2.62 -7.49
CA ARG A 58 -6.05 1.63 -8.56
C ARG A 58 -6.30 2.27 -9.92
N THR A 59 -6.97 3.42 -9.96
CA THR A 59 -7.11 4.22 -11.19
C THR A 59 -5.78 4.77 -11.69
N THR A 60 -4.85 5.17 -10.80
CA THR A 60 -3.50 5.59 -11.21
C THR A 60 -2.73 4.49 -11.94
N PHE A 61 -3.09 3.22 -11.73
CA PHE A 61 -2.48 2.05 -12.37
C PHE A 61 -3.36 1.37 -13.42
N ASP A 62 -4.40 2.05 -13.91
CA ASP A 62 -5.35 1.52 -14.91
C ASP A 62 -6.07 0.22 -14.49
N VAL A 63 -6.12 -0.08 -13.18
CA VAL A 63 -6.82 -1.26 -12.64
C VAL A 63 -8.32 -1.02 -12.54
N VAL A 64 -8.71 0.22 -12.20
CA VAL A 64 -10.11 0.69 -12.10
C VAL A 64 -10.29 1.90 -12.99
N GLN A 65 -11.31 1.90 -13.84
CA GLN A 65 -11.60 3.04 -14.72
C GLN A 65 -12.15 4.22 -13.91
N ARG A 66 -11.75 5.45 -14.26
CA ARG A 66 -12.12 6.66 -13.51
C ARG A 66 -13.63 6.89 -13.48
N GLU A 67 -14.30 6.59 -14.59
CA GLU A 67 -15.76 6.68 -14.74
C GLU A 67 -16.54 5.73 -13.82
N ASP A 68 -15.92 4.62 -13.39
CA ASP A 68 -16.56 3.60 -12.56
C ASP A 68 -16.47 3.91 -11.06
N LEU A 69 -15.58 4.83 -10.64
CA LEU A 69 -15.35 5.17 -9.23
C LEU A 69 -16.63 5.55 -8.49
N GLY A 70 -17.47 6.37 -9.12
CA GLY A 70 -18.74 6.81 -8.52
C GLY A 70 -19.70 5.64 -8.28
N ALA A 71 -19.83 4.74 -9.25
CA ALA A 71 -20.72 3.57 -9.15
C ALA A 71 -20.19 2.57 -8.10
N ALA A 72 -18.89 2.30 -8.08
CA ALA A 72 -18.25 1.43 -7.11
C ALA A 72 -18.42 1.97 -5.67
N LEU A 73 -18.21 3.27 -5.48
CA LEU A 73 -18.41 3.93 -4.18
C LEU A 73 -19.87 3.87 -3.72
N GLU A 74 -20.84 4.07 -4.63
CA GLU A 74 -22.26 3.95 -4.33
C GLU A 74 -22.65 2.53 -3.90
N GLU A 75 -22.18 1.51 -4.62
CA GLU A 75 -22.42 0.10 -4.28
C GLU A 75 -21.87 -0.21 -2.88
N GLN A 76 -20.62 0.16 -2.62
CA GLN A 76 -19.97 -0.09 -1.34
C GLN A 76 -20.68 0.65 -0.20
N ALA A 77 -21.11 1.89 -0.44
CA ALA A 77 -21.84 2.66 0.56
C ALA A 77 -23.23 2.07 0.86
N LEU A 78 -23.93 1.51 -0.13
CA LEU A 78 -25.18 0.76 0.09
C LEU A 78 -24.95 -0.51 0.91
N ARG A 79 -23.85 -1.23 0.65
CA ARG A 79 -23.46 -2.43 1.39
C ARG A 79 -23.18 -2.11 2.86
N TRP A 80 -22.33 -1.12 3.12
CA TRP A 80 -21.94 -0.73 4.47
C TRP A 80 -22.99 0.07 5.24
N ARG A 81 -23.94 0.70 4.54
CA ARG A 81 -25.12 1.29 5.19
C ARG A 81 -26.04 0.23 5.79
N LYS A 82 -26.22 -0.91 5.10
CA LYS A 82 -27.11 -2.00 5.55
C LYS A 82 -26.51 -2.77 6.71
N ALA A 83 -25.20 -2.99 6.68
CA ALA A 83 -24.43 -3.59 7.74
C ALA A 83 -23.12 -2.82 7.86
N ALA A 84 -22.87 -2.19 9.01
CA ALA A 84 -21.62 -1.49 9.27
C ALA A 84 -20.41 -2.36 8.85
N PRO A 85 -19.32 -1.76 8.34
CA PRO A 85 -18.17 -2.53 7.88
C PRO A 85 -17.65 -3.43 9.00
N PRO A 86 -17.51 -4.75 8.77
CA PRO A 86 -16.92 -5.63 9.77
C PRO A 86 -15.45 -5.28 9.97
N ALA A 87 -14.93 -5.52 11.17
CA ALA A 87 -13.53 -5.21 11.52
C ALA A 87 -12.53 -5.87 10.56
N GLU A 88 -12.80 -7.11 10.14
CA GLU A 88 -11.97 -7.84 9.17
C GLU A 88 -11.88 -7.12 7.81
N ALA A 89 -13.00 -6.56 7.32
CA ALA A 89 -12.99 -5.81 6.06
C ALA A 89 -12.25 -4.47 6.18
N LEU A 90 -12.29 -3.82 7.34
CA LEU A 90 -11.49 -2.61 7.58
C LEU A 90 -10.00 -2.94 7.68
N ALA A 91 -9.63 -4.02 8.35
CA ALA A 91 -8.24 -4.47 8.43
C ALA A 91 -7.69 -4.86 7.05
N GLU A 92 -8.48 -5.55 6.23
CA GLU A 92 -8.11 -5.87 4.84
C GLU A 92 -7.95 -4.59 4.00
N LEU A 93 -8.87 -3.63 4.14
CA LEU A 93 -8.78 -2.34 3.45
C LEU A 93 -7.50 -1.58 3.84
N ASP A 94 -7.17 -1.52 5.14
CA ASP A 94 -5.98 -0.85 5.64
C ASP A 94 -4.70 -1.53 5.14
N GLN A 95 -4.68 -2.86 5.07
CA GLN A 95 -3.57 -3.63 4.48
C GLN A 95 -3.40 -3.36 2.98
N GLN A 96 -4.50 -3.34 2.22
CA GLN A 96 -4.48 -3.04 0.79
C GLN A 96 -4.01 -1.61 0.53
N LEU A 97 -4.53 -0.63 1.29
CA LEU A 97 -4.08 0.76 1.24
C LEU A 97 -2.58 0.86 1.49
N LEU A 98 -2.07 0.25 2.55
CA LEU A 98 -0.64 0.29 2.87
C LEU A 98 0.19 -0.29 1.73
N SER A 99 -0.20 -1.45 1.20
CA SER A 99 0.53 -2.13 0.13
C SER A 99 0.53 -1.32 -1.17
N GLU A 100 -0.65 -0.90 -1.64
CA GLU A 100 -0.81 -0.24 -2.93
C GLU A 100 -0.30 1.21 -2.91
N ALA A 101 -0.51 1.96 -1.81
CA ALA A 101 0.08 3.28 -1.64
C ALA A 101 1.61 3.22 -1.51
N SER A 102 2.15 2.21 -0.80
CA SER A 102 3.60 2.01 -0.73
C SER A 102 4.18 1.71 -2.10
N TYR A 103 3.51 0.87 -2.89
CA TYR A 103 3.90 0.60 -4.25
C TYR A 103 3.94 1.88 -5.08
N TYR A 104 2.91 2.73 -4.99
CA TYR A 104 2.89 4.02 -5.68
C TYR A 104 4.08 4.92 -5.33
N LEU A 105 4.35 5.13 -4.05
CA LEU A 105 5.50 5.93 -3.61
C LEU A 105 6.84 5.35 -4.09
N VAL A 106 6.99 4.02 -4.05
CA VAL A 106 8.20 3.33 -4.54
C VAL A 106 8.34 3.48 -6.05
N SER A 107 7.26 3.38 -6.82
CA SER A 107 7.27 3.58 -8.27
C SER A 107 7.72 5.00 -8.64
N LEU A 108 7.23 6.02 -7.94
CA LEU A 108 7.69 7.41 -8.12
C LEU A 108 9.17 7.56 -7.76
N SER A 109 9.61 6.95 -6.65
CA SER A 109 11.02 6.99 -6.25
C SER A 109 11.91 6.32 -7.29
N TYR A 110 11.47 5.20 -7.84
CA TYR A 110 12.19 4.48 -8.89
C TYR A 110 12.31 5.31 -10.17
N LEU A 111 11.21 5.94 -10.61
CA LEU A 111 11.19 6.85 -11.76
C LEU A 111 12.27 7.93 -11.65
N VAL A 112 12.42 8.54 -10.48
CA VAL A 112 13.43 9.57 -10.21
C VAL A 112 14.84 8.98 -10.20
N GLN A 113 15.06 7.87 -9.48
CA GLN A 113 16.38 7.28 -9.30
C GLN A 113 17.01 6.76 -10.60
N VAL A 114 16.19 6.27 -11.53
CA VAL A 114 16.68 5.77 -12.83
C VAL A 114 16.76 6.85 -13.91
N GLY A 115 16.47 8.11 -13.57
CA GLY A 115 16.50 9.23 -14.52
C GLY A 115 15.35 9.22 -15.53
N GLY A 116 14.20 8.62 -15.17
CA GLY A 116 13.00 8.61 -16.01
C GLY A 116 12.09 9.83 -15.80
N ALA A 117 12.33 10.63 -14.76
CA ALA A 117 11.57 11.85 -14.50
C ALA A 117 11.96 12.98 -15.45
N ALA A 118 10.97 13.67 -16.01
CA ALA A 118 11.15 14.87 -16.83
C ALA A 118 10.91 16.12 -15.97
N PHE A 119 11.89 16.53 -15.16
CA PHE A 119 11.72 17.69 -14.29
C PHE A 119 11.64 19.03 -15.04
N PRO A 120 11.08 20.09 -14.42
CA PRO A 120 11.13 21.45 -14.95
C PRO A 120 12.58 21.95 -15.14
N THR A 121 12.75 22.88 -16.08
CA THR A 121 14.07 23.40 -16.49
C THR A 121 14.50 24.69 -15.80
N ASP A 122 13.72 25.16 -14.83
CA ASP A 122 13.97 26.37 -14.05
C ASP A 122 15.07 26.20 -12.98
N ARG A 123 15.41 24.97 -12.62
CA ARG A 123 16.56 24.63 -11.75
C ARG A 123 17.27 23.35 -12.23
N ALA A 124 18.43 23.08 -11.64
CA ALA A 124 19.21 21.89 -11.97
C ALA A 124 18.46 20.60 -11.61
N GLU A 125 18.45 19.62 -12.53
CA GLU A 125 17.76 18.34 -12.37
C GLU A 125 18.17 17.58 -11.10
N MET A 126 19.45 17.60 -10.75
CA MET A 126 19.97 16.96 -9.53
C MET A 126 19.32 17.53 -8.25
N VAL A 127 18.96 18.82 -8.24
CA VAL A 127 18.25 19.43 -7.11
C VAL A 127 16.84 18.86 -7.01
N TYR A 128 16.13 18.75 -8.15
CA TYR A 128 14.82 18.10 -8.19
C TYR A 128 14.87 16.64 -7.74
N ALA A 129 15.85 15.87 -8.21
CA ALA A 129 15.96 14.46 -7.87
C ALA A 129 16.19 14.25 -6.37
N ASN A 130 17.09 15.03 -5.76
CA ASN A 130 17.40 14.94 -4.33
C ASN A 130 16.21 15.36 -3.44
N ASP A 131 15.57 16.50 -3.77
CA ASP A 131 14.40 16.99 -3.04
C ASP A 131 13.26 15.98 -3.12
N THR A 132 12.99 15.47 -4.33
CA THR A 132 11.89 14.52 -4.57
C THR A 132 12.12 13.21 -3.83
N THR A 133 13.33 12.65 -3.89
CA THR A 133 13.66 11.40 -3.19
C THR A 133 13.49 11.56 -1.68
N SER A 134 13.97 12.68 -1.11
CA SER A 134 13.83 12.97 0.32
C SER A 134 12.36 13.08 0.74
N LYS A 135 11.54 13.78 -0.05
CA LYS A 135 10.10 13.90 0.21
C LYS A 135 9.38 12.56 0.11
N LEU A 136 9.70 11.72 -0.87
CA LEU A 136 9.08 10.40 -1.01
C LEU A 136 9.40 9.49 0.18
N ASP A 137 10.60 9.59 0.73
CA ASP A 137 10.96 8.88 1.97
C ASP A 137 10.16 9.38 3.19
N ASP A 138 9.93 10.70 3.29
CA ASP A 138 9.06 11.29 4.31
C ASP A 138 7.62 10.80 4.18
N LEU A 139 7.07 10.85 2.96
CA LEU A 139 5.70 10.40 2.66
C LEU A 139 5.52 8.92 2.99
N ARG A 140 6.53 8.08 2.72
CA ARG A 140 6.47 6.66 3.09
C ARG A 140 6.34 6.49 4.59
N ARG A 141 7.09 7.23 5.42
CA ARG A 141 6.96 7.17 6.88
C ARG A 141 5.58 7.64 7.34
N GLN A 142 5.07 8.73 6.78
CA GLN A 142 3.74 9.27 7.09
C GLN A 142 2.63 8.28 6.70
N LEU A 143 2.78 7.56 5.59
CA LEU A 143 1.84 6.51 5.18
C LEU A 143 1.75 5.40 6.22
N PHE A 144 2.90 4.88 6.67
CA PHE A 144 2.93 3.84 7.71
C PHE A 144 2.24 4.32 8.99
N GLU A 145 2.58 5.52 9.47
CA GLU A 145 1.98 6.11 10.67
C GLU A 145 0.46 6.31 10.51
N ALA A 146 0.02 6.85 9.37
CA ALA A 146 -1.40 7.06 9.08
C ALA A 146 -2.17 5.73 9.07
N VAL A 147 -1.65 4.67 8.46
CA VAL A 147 -2.33 3.36 8.48
C VAL A 147 -2.31 2.74 9.88
N GLU A 148 -1.16 2.71 10.56
CA GLU A 148 -1.04 2.10 11.90
C GLU A 148 -1.96 2.76 12.94
N THR A 149 -2.16 4.07 12.83
CA THR A 149 -3.01 4.83 13.76
C THR A 149 -4.47 4.94 13.32
N GLY A 150 -4.81 4.39 12.15
CA GLY A 150 -6.13 4.59 11.54
C GLY A 150 -6.42 6.06 11.17
N GLY A 151 -5.37 6.82 10.85
CA GLY A 151 -5.45 8.17 10.31
C GLY A 151 -5.91 8.23 8.85
N ASP A 152 -5.90 9.44 8.30
CA ASP A 152 -6.21 9.71 6.91
C ASP A 152 -4.94 9.64 6.06
N VAL A 153 -4.95 8.78 5.04
CA VAL A 153 -3.82 8.58 4.11
C VAL A 153 -3.90 9.52 2.90
N LEU A 154 -5.05 10.15 2.65
CA LEU A 154 -5.27 11.01 1.48
C LEU A 154 -4.26 12.16 1.36
N PRO A 155 -3.87 12.88 2.44
CA PRO A 155 -2.88 13.95 2.33
C PRO A 155 -1.52 13.48 1.80
N VAL A 156 -1.11 12.26 2.14
CA VAL A 156 0.14 11.66 1.66
C VAL A 156 0.06 11.42 0.16
N LEU A 157 -1.08 10.90 -0.32
CA LEU A 157 -1.31 10.58 -1.72
C LEU A 157 -1.51 11.83 -2.60
N VAL A 158 -2.14 12.86 -2.06
CA VAL A 158 -2.25 14.17 -2.73
C VAL A 158 -0.86 14.78 -2.93
N GLU A 159 0.03 14.70 -1.93
CA GLU A 159 1.41 15.17 -2.11
C GLU A 159 2.19 14.29 -3.09
N ALA A 160 1.93 12.98 -3.13
CA ALA A 160 2.50 12.09 -4.13
C ALA A 160 2.07 12.49 -5.56
N GLU A 161 0.81 12.87 -5.79
CA GLU A 161 0.37 13.42 -7.09
C GLU A 161 1.08 14.73 -7.44
N ARG A 162 1.32 15.61 -6.47
CA ARG A 162 2.10 16.83 -6.73
C ARG A 162 3.52 16.51 -7.14
N ILE A 163 4.13 15.49 -6.52
CA ILE A 163 5.43 14.96 -6.92
C ILE A 163 5.35 14.38 -8.34
N ARG A 164 4.32 13.61 -8.67
CA ARG A 164 4.10 13.08 -10.02
C ARG A 164 4.05 14.20 -11.06
N ALA A 165 3.29 15.26 -10.80
CA ALA A 165 3.24 16.44 -11.68
C ALA A 165 4.64 17.05 -11.90
N LEU A 166 5.43 17.21 -10.83
CA LEU A 166 6.82 17.68 -10.96
C LEU A 166 7.66 16.74 -11.83
N THR A 167 7.50 15.43 -11.70
CA THR A 167 8.22 14.45 -12.53
C THR A 167 7.76 14.41 -13.99
N GLU A 168 6.62 15.02 -14.31
CA GLU A 168 6.09 15.19 -15.67
C GLU A 168 6.43 16.56 -16.29
N GLY A 169 7.14 17.42 -15.55
CA GLY A 169 7.68 18.69 -16.07
C GLY A 169 6.85 19.91 -15.72
N TYR A 170 5.80 19.75 -14.91
CA TYR A 170 5.04 20.87 -14.39
C TYR A 170 5.85 21.63 -13.33
N VAL A 171 5.89 22.95 -13.41
CA VAL A 171 6.50 23.81 -12.36
C VAL A 171 5.67 23.77 -11.07
N SER A 172 4.36 23.58 -11.21
CA SER A 172 3.40 23.37 -10.13
C SER A 172 2.27 22.47 -10.62
N ALA A 173 1.76 21.60 -9.75
CA ALA A 173 0.61 20.76 -10.07
C ALA A 173 -0.63 21.61 -10.37
N PRO A 174 -1.33 21.38 -11.50
CA PRO A 174 -2.66 21.93 -11.76
C PRO A 174 -3.67 21.60 -10.65
N ASP A 175 -4.69 22.44 -10.48
CA ASP A 175 -5.73 22.25 -9.45
C ASP A 175 -6.55 20.96 -9.64
N ASP A 176 -6.66 20.49 -10.88
CA ASP A 176 -7.35 19.27 -11.30
C ASP A 176 -6.39 18.10 -11.58
N PHE A 177 -5.12 18.23 -11.18
CA PHE A 177 -4.12 17.21 -11.46
C PHE A 177 -4.38 15.92 -10.67
N GLY A 178 -4.34 14.81 -11.40
CA GLY A 178 -4.42 13.48 -10.81
C GLY A 178 -5.85 13.00 -10.54
N VAL A 179 -5.91 11.87 -9.86
CA VAL A 179 -7.17 11.16 -9.55
C VAL A 179 -7.80 11.67 -8.25
N PHE A 180 -6.99 12.12 -7.29
CA PHE A 180 -7.48 12.52 -5.96
C PHE A 180 -8.13 13.91 -5.91
N ALA A 181 -8.00 14.74 -6.95
CA ALA A 181 -8.59 16.08 -6.99
C ALA A 181 -10.12 16.08 -6.77
N GLU A 182 -10.80 15.00 -7.18
CA GLU A 182 -12.25 14.85 -7.07
C GLU A 182 -12.71 14.05 -5.84
N HIS A 183 -11.77 13.61 -4.99
CA HIS A 183 -12.05 12.67 -3.89
C HIS A 183 -13.23 13.11 -3.01
N ASP A 184 -13.13 14.31 -2.43
CA ASP A 184 -14.14 14.80 -1.49
C ASP A 184 -15.48 15.09 -2.18
N ALA A 185 -15.43 15.57 -3.43
CA ALA A 185 -16.62 15.84 -4.21
C ALA A 185 -17.41 14.55 -4.52
N LEU A 186 -16.71 13.47 -4.88
CA LEU A 186 -17.30 12.16 -5.10
C LEU A 186 -17.88 11.58 -3.80
N LEU A 187 -17.11 11.60 -2.71
CA LEU A 187 -17.55 11.11 -1.41
C LEU A 187 -18.80 11.84 -0.91
N ASP A 188 -18.77 13.17 -0.90
CA ASP A 188 -19.89 13.98 -0.44
C ASP A 188 -21.11 13.83 -1.37
N GLY A 189 -20.89 13.68 -2.67
CA GLY A 189 -21.93 13.39 -3.66
C GLY A 189 -22.69 12.08 -3.36
N VAL A 190 -21.95 10.99 -3.11
CA VAL A 190 -22.53 9.69 -2.77
C VAL A 190 -23.23 9.73 -1.42
N LEU A 191 -22.62 10.32 -0.40
CA LEU A 191 -23.24 10.48 0.92
C LEU A 191 -24.54 11.31 0.86
N ALA A 192 -24.58 12.35 0.04
CA ALA A 192 -25.77 13.15 -0.19
C ALA A 192 -26.88 12.36 -0.91
N LYS A 193 -26.54 11.51 -1.89
CA LYS A 193 -27.49 10.60 -2.54
C LYS A 193 -28.08 9.60 -1.53
N LEU A 194 -27.25 8.99 -0.69
CA LEU A 194 -27.71 8.03 0.33
C LEU A 194 -28.69 8.66 1.33
N LYS A 195 -28.44 9.91 1.75
CA LYS A 195 -29.33 10.66 2.64
C LYS A 195 -30.70 10.94 2.02
N ARG A 196 -30.75 11.20 0.71
CA ARG A 196 -32.00 11.50 -0.01
C ARG A 196 -32.89 10.27 -0.26
N GLY A 197 -32.36 9.07 -0.05
CA GLY A 197 -33.06 7.82 -0.35
C GLY A 197 -32.96 7.49 -1.83
N THR A 198 -32.50 6.28 -2.14
CA THR A 198 -32.49 5.75 -3.50
C THR A 198 -33.95 5.67 -3.97
N PRO A 199 -34.33 6.25 -5.12
CA PRO A 199 -35.62 5.92 -5.72
C PRO A 199 -35.59 4.42 -6.02
N THR A 200 -36.50 3.68 -5.38
CA THR A 200 -36.76 2.26 -5.65
C THR A 200 -37.34 2.06 -7.04
#